data_AF-A0A222WR13-F1
#
_entry.id   AF-A0A222WR13-F1
#
_cell.length_a   1.000
_cell.length_b   1.000
_cell.length_c   1.000
_cell.angle_alpha   90.00
_cell.angle_beta   90.00
_cell.angle_gamma   90.00
#
_symmetry.space_group_name_H-M   'P 1'
#
loop_
_entity.id
_entity.type
_entity.pdbx_description
1 polymer ?
#
loop_
_entity_poly.entity_id
_entity_poly.type
_entity_poly.pdbx_seq_one_letter_code
_entity_poly.pdbx_strand_id
1 'polypeptide(L)'
;MGDTELSQDLPQDKVNQPRGSLFWVIPDGYIPPESRGELVSHESICVLNCENRAAKLSIDIYFEDREPLEGLIEVVEGRRTRHIRTASLEKSGERIPTGIPYAITVTSDVPVIIQYSRLDTTQPELALMSVMAYPV
;
A
#
# COMPACT_ATOMS: atom_id res chain seq x y z
N MET A 1 9.02 45.78 17.39
CA MET A 1 7.59 45.60 17.76
C MET A 1 6.88 45.07 16.53
N GLY A 2 6.39 43.85 16.61
CA GLY A 2 5.63 43.22 15.53
C GLY A 2 6.03 41.78 15.24
N ASP A 3 6.20 40.94 16.27
CA ASP A 3 6.07 39.50 16.10
C ASP A 3 4.64 39.23 15.62
N THR A 4 4.49 38.83 14.36
CA THR A 4 3.18 38.43 13.84
C THR A 4 3.10 36.92 13.95
N GLU A 5 2.46 36.48 15.04
CA GLU A 5 2.03 35.10 15.28
C GLU A 5 1.22 34.59 14.08
N LEU A 6 1.80 33.65 13.34
CA LEU A 6 1.09 32.78 12.41
C LEU A 6 1.12 31.35 12.97
N SER A 7 0.64 31.18 14.20
CA SER A 7 0.23 29.88 14.74
C SER A 7 -1.28 29.88 14.88
N GLN A 8 -1.98 29.62 13.78
CA GLN A 8 -3.37 29.17 13.90
C GLN A 8 -3.33 27.73 14.37
N ASP A 9 -3.41 27.53 15.67
CA ASP A 9 -3.50 26.22 16.29
C ASP A 9 -4.73 25.48 15.74
N LEU A 10 -4.49 24.38 15.04
CA LEU A 10 -5.54 23.47 14.61
C LEU A 10 -6.31 22.98 15.85
N PRO A 11 -7.66 22.89 15.81
CA PRO A 11 -8.44 22.36 16.92
C PRO A 11 -7.90 21.01 17.39
N GLN A 12 -7.61 20.85 18.69
CA GLN A 12 -6.98 19.66 19.27
C GLN A 12 -7.78 18.37 19.02
N ASP A 13 -9.08 18.51 18.83
CA ASP A 13 -10.06 17.51 18.42
C ASP A 13 -9.84 16.98 16.99
N LYS A 14 -9.15 17.71 16.10
CA LYS A 14 -8.64 17.18 14.82
C LYS A 14 -7.25 16.54 14.93
N VAL A 15 -6.49 16.87 15.98
CA VAL A 15 -5.13 16.35 16.18
C VAL A 15 -5.15 14.89 16.64
N ASN A 16 -6.21 14.47 17.35
CA ASN A 16 -6.33 13.15 17.97
C ASN A 16 -7.31 12.18 17.28
N GLN A 17 -7.86 12.52 16.10
CA GLN A 17 -8.67 11.57 15.35
C GLN A 17 -7.80 10.53 14.65
N PRO A 18 -8.17 9.23 14.72
CA PRO A 18 -7.46 8.21 13.97
C PRO A 18 -7.52 8.52 12.47
N ARG A 19 -6.38 8.39 11.78
CA ARG A 19 -6.27 8.78 10.37
C ARG A 19 -6.20 7.54 9.48
N GLY A 20 -7.24 7.33 8.67
CA GLY A 20 -7.32 6.23 7.72
C GLY A 20 -8.41 5.22 8.04
N SER A 21 -8.28 3.99 7.51
CA SER A 21 -9.19 2.87 7.77
C SER A 21 -8.39 1.63 8.22
N LEU A 22 -9.10 0.69 8.84
CA LEU A 22 -8.60 -0.62 9.22
C LEU A 22 -8.68 -1.64 8.08
N PHE A 23 -9.51 -1.39 7.07
CA PHE A 23 -9.70 -2.32 5.94
C PHE A 23 -9.69 -1.58 4.61
N TRP A 24 -8.90 -2.08 3.66
CA TRP A 24 -8.69 -1.48 2.36
C TRP A 24 -8.79 -2.52 1.25
N VAL A 25 -9.31 -2.09 0.10
CA VAL A 25 -9.48 -2.93 -1.10
C VAL A 25 -8.78 -2.29 -2.29
N ILE A 26 -8.01 -3.08 -3.02
CA ILE A 26 -7.37 -2.72 -4.29
C ILE A 26 -7.78 -3.77 -5.33
N PRO A 27 -8.71 -3.46 -6.24
CA PRO A 27 -9.26 -4.45 -7.16
C PRO A 27 -8.37 -4.78 -8.38
N ASP A 28 -7.34 -3.99 -8.66
CA ASP A 28 -6.45 -4.18 -9.83
C ASP A 28 -4.99 -4.34 -9.39
N GLY A 29 -4.53 -5.59 -9.37
CA GLY A 29 -3.15 -6.02 -9.22
C GLY A 29 -2.71 -6.88 -10.40
N TYR A 30 -1.48 -6.66 -10.87
CA TYR A 30 -0.87 -7.36 -12.00
C TYR A 30 0.63 -7.03 -12.04
N ILE A 31 1.48 -7.98 -11.63
CA ILE A 31 2.94 -7.80 -11.72
C ILE A 31 3.35 -8.11 -13.16
N PRO A 32 3.89 -7.14 -13.92
CA PRO A 32 4.29 -7.41 -15.30
C PRO A 32 5.35 -8.53 -15.36
N PRO A 33 5.25 -9.49 -16.29
CA PRO A 33 6.15 -10.64 -16.37
C PRO A 33 7.54 -10.28 -16.88
N GLU A 34 7.67 -9.13 -17.55
CA GLU A 34 8.91 -8.65 -18.15
C GLU A 34 9.26 -7.24 -17.64
N SER A 35 10.52 -6.89 -17.76
CA SER A 35 11.05 -5.53 -17.56
C SER A 35 12.09 -5.25 -18.63
N ARG A 36 12.13 -4.03 -19.14
CA ARG A 36 13.10 -3.59 -20.14
C ARG A 36 13.88 -2.36 -19.64
N GLY A 37 15.15 -2.28 -20.04
CA GLY A 37 16.04 -1.21 -19.61
C GLY A 37 16.56 -1.42 -18.18
N GLU A 38 16.92 -0.33 -17.51
CA GLU A 38 17.55 -0.35 -16.18
C GLU A 38 16.54 -0.47 -15.02
N LEU A 39 15.26 -0.21 -15.30
CA LEU A 39 14.20 -0.19 -14.30
C LEU A 39 13.38 -1.49 -14.34
N VAL A 40 13.10 -2.03 -13.16
CA VAL A 40 12.26 -3.24 -13.00
C VAL A 40 10.81 -2.83 -12.79
N SER A 41 9.91 -3.41 -13.59
CA SER A 41 8.46 -3.31 -13.43
C SER A 41 8.08 -3.73 -12.01
N HIS A 42 7.24 -2.95 -11.36
CA HIS A 42 6.85 -3.24 -9.98
C HIS A 42 5.54 -2.58 -9.61
N GLU A 43 4.94 -3.16 -8.59
CA GLU A 43 3.77 -2.60 -7.93
C GLU A 43 4.11 -2.31 -6.48
N SER A 44 3.39 -1.38 -5.86
CA SER A 44 3.57 -1.06 -4.46
C SER A 44 2.27 -0.71 -3.77
N ILE A 45 2.07 -1.37 -2.63
CA ILE A 45 1.13 -0.95 -1.60
C ILE A 45 1.88 0.08 -0.74
N CYS A 46 1.61 1.35 -1.00
CA CYS A 46 2.20 2.48 -0.28
C CYS A 46 1.35 2.78 0.95
N VAL A 47 1.87 2.43 2.13
CA VAL A 47 1.14 2.55 3.39
C VAL A 47 1.72 3.70 4.21
N LEU A 48 0.86 4.60 4.67
CA LEU A 48 1.19 5.62 5.67
C LEU A 48 0.52 5.27 7.00
N ASN A 49 1.32 5.10 8.04
CA ASN A 49 0.87 4.97 9.41
C ASN A 49 1.09 6.30 10.15
N CYS A 50 0.01 7.03 10.41
CA CYS A 50 0.05 8.27 11.20
C CYS A 50 0.01 8.02 12.72
N GLU A 51 -0.32 6.81 13.15
CA GLU A 51 -0.43 6.46 14.57
C GLU A 51 0.95 6.34 15.22
N ASN A 52 0.96 6.39 16.55
CA ASN A 52 2.20 6.23 17.35
C ASN A 52 2.66 4.78 17.47
N ARG A 53 1.75 3.82 17.31
CA ARG A 53 2.05 2.38 17.39
C ARG A 53 2.28 1.79 16.01
N ALA A 54 3.06 0.73 15.94
CA ALA A 54 3.26 -0.02 14.71
C ALA A 54 1.92 -0.60 14.21
N ALA A 55 1.76 -0.59 12.89
CA ALA A 55 0.66 -1.22 12.18
C ALA A 55 1.07 -2.63 11.77
N LYS A 56 0.35 -3.64 12.26
CA LYS A 56 0.45 -5.00 11.74
C LYS A 56 -0.59 -5.18 10.64
N LEU A 57 -0.12 -5.40 9.43
CA LEU A 57 -0.94 -5.62 8.25
C LEU A 57 -1.10 -7.12 7.99
N SER A 58 -2.33 -7.53 7.67
CA SER A 58 -2.63 -8.80 7.00
C SER A 58 -3.08 -8.49 5.59
N ILE A 59 -2.37 -9.04 4.61
CA ILE A 59 -2.60 -8.82 3.19
C ILE A 59 -3.07 -10.15 2.61
N ASP A 60 -4.18 -10.11 1.87
CA ASP A 60 -4.75 -11.26 1.20
C ASP A 60 -4.86 -10.97 -0.31
N ILE A 61 -4.58 -11.98 -1.12
CA ILE A 61 -4.50 -11.88 -2.57
C ILE A 61 -5.53 -12.80 -3.20
N TYR A 62 -6.48 -12.23 -3.92
CA TYR A 62 -7.56 -12.95 -4.59
C TYR A 62 -7.22 -13.14 -6.05
N PHE A 63 -7.41 -14.35 -6.55
CA PHE A 63 -7.18 -14.70 -7.95
C PHE A 63 -8.51 -14.96 -8.66
N GLU A 64 -8.51 -14.92 -9.99
CA GLU A 64 -9.71 -15.15 -10.78
C GLU A 64 -10.14 -16.63 -10.80
N ASP A 65 -9.20 -17.56 -10.60
CA ASP A 65 -9.37 -18.98 -10.92
C ASP A 65 -8.98 -19.96 -9.79
N ARG A 66 -8.61 -19.45 -8.61
CA ARG A 66 -8.16 -20.27 -7.47
C ARG A 66 -8.37 -19.57 -6.13
N GLU A 67 -8.21 -20.35 -5.06
CA GLU A 67 -8.31 -19.86 -3.69
C GLU A 67 -7.30 -18.73 -3.41
N PRO A 68 -7.66 -17.76 -2.54
CA PRO A 68 -6.77 -16.65 -2.21
C PRO A 68 -5.48 -17.08 -1.51
N LEU A 69 -4.40 -16.33 -1.73
CA LEU A 69 -3.19 -16.39 -0.91
C LEU A 69 -3.38 -15.42 0.27
N GLU A 70 -3.73 -15.97 1.43
CA GLU A 70 -4.13 -15.19 2.60
C GLU A 70 -3.02 -15.08 3.67
N GLY A 71 -3.11 -14.03 4.50
CA GLY A 71 -2.34 -13.87 5.72
C GLY A 71 -0.87 -13.54 5.49
N LEU A 72 -0.55 -12.80 4.42
CA LEU A 72 0.77 -12.23 4.20
C LEU A 72 0.96 -11.08 5.19
N ILE A 73 1.99 -11.14 6.04
CA ILE A 73 2.15 -10.19 7.14
C ILE A 73 3.21 -9.15 6.81
N GLU A 74 2.86 -7.89 7.01
CA GLU A 74 3.81 -6.77 6.95
C GLU A 74 3.63 -5.83 8.14
N VAL A 75 4.70 -5.10 8.47
CA VAL A 75 4.69 -4.13 9.57
C VAL A 75 5.08 -2.75 9.07
N VAL A 76 4.33 -1.74 9.51
CA VAL A 76 4.65 -0.32 9.26
C VAL A 76 4.72 0.39 10.61
N GLU A 77 5.94 0.76 11.00
CA GLU A 77 6.20 1.43 12.28
C GLU A 77 5.37 2.72 12.45
N GLY A 78 5.16 3.10 13.71
CA GLY A 78 4.43 4.32 14.04
C GLY A 78 5.08 5.56 13.43
N ARG A 79 4.27 6.48 12.90
CA ARG A 79 4.72 7.71 12.22
C ARG A 79 5.70 7.42 11.08
N ARG A 80 5.46 6.38 10.27
CA ARG A 80 6.28 6.00 9.11
C ARG A 80 5.42 5.70 7.90
N THR A 81 6.07 5.74 6.74
CA THR A 81 5.56 5.20 5.48
C THR A 81 6.36 3.97 5.09
N ARG A 82 5.73 3.04 4.38
CA ARG A 82 6.39 1.88 3.77
C ARG A 82 5.79 1.60 2.40
N HIS A 83 6.65 1.44 1.40
CA HIS A 83 6.27 1.06 0.04
C HIS A 83 6.52 -0.44 -0.10
N ILE A 84 5.48 -1.23 0.10
CA ILE A 84 5.57 -2.69 0.11
C ILE A 84 5.48 -3.18 -1.33
N ARG A 85 6.54 -3.81 -1.85
CA ARG A 85 6.52 -4.43 -3.17
C ARG A 85 5.63 -5.68 -3.12
N THR A 86 4.62 -5.77 -3.96
CA THR A 86 3.76 -6.97 -4.00
C THR A 86 4.58 -8.22 -4.35
N ALA A 87 5.56 -8.10 -5.24
CA ALA A 87 6.50 -9.17 -5.60
C ALA A 87 7.38 -9.67 -4.43
N SER A 88 7.58 -8.86 -3.38
CA SER A 88 8.35 -9.31 -2.21
C SER A 88 7.52 -10.13 -1.21
N LEU A 89 6.18 -10.00 -1.26
CA LEU A 89 5.28 -10.71 -0.36
C LEU A 89 5.41 -12.22 -0.56
N GLU A 90 5.51 -12.93 0.56
CA GLU A 90 5.71 -14.37 0.57
C GLU A 90 5.14 -14.96 1.86
N LYS A 91 4.55 -16.15 1.74
CA LYS A 91 4.12 -16.96 2.89
C LYS A 91 4.36 -18.44 2.61
N SER A 92 5.14 -19.09 3.47
CA SER A 92 5.42 -20.53 3.42
C SER A 92 5.94 -21.04 2.06
N GLY A 93 6.70 -20.21 1.35
CA GLY A 93 7.25 -20.46 0.01
C GLY A 93 6.37 -19.98 -1.13
N GLU A 94 5.13 -19.56 -0.88
CA GLU A 94 4.20 -19.09 -1.90
C GLU A 94 4.29 -17.58 -2.10
N ARG A 95 4.28 -17.14 -3.36
CA ARG A 95 4.38 -15.74 -3.80
C ARG A 95 3.28 -15.42 -4.80
N ILE A 96 3.04 -14.12 -5.00
CA ILE A 96 2.19 -13.63 -6.08
C ILE A 96 2.89 -13.92 -7.42
N PRO A 97 2.27 -14.67 -8.34
CA PRO A 97 2.84 -14.94 -9.66
C PRO A 97 2.84 -13.68 -10.53
N THR A 98 3.82 -13.58 -11.43
CA THR A 98 3.86 -12.54 -12.45
C THR A 98 2.95 -12.89 -13.63
N GLY A 99 2.45 -11.88 -14.34
CA GLY A 99 1.59 -12.07 -15.51
C GLY A 99 0.18 -12.59 -15.21
N ILE A 100 -0.23 -12.59 -13.93
CA ILE A 100 -1.55 -13.05 -13.48
C ILE A 100 -2.29 -11.88 -12.85
N PRO A 101 -3.54 -11.57 -13.26
CA PRO A 101 -4.39 -10.61 -12.57
C PRO A 101 -4.78 -11.07 -11.16
N TYR A 102 -4.85 -10.14 -10.22
CA TYR A 102 -5.28 -10.40 -8.86
C TYR A 102 -5.88 -9.14 -8.20
N ALA A 103 -6.58 -9.33 -7.09
CA ALA A 103 -7.02 -8.25 -6.21
C ALA A 103 -6.39 -8.39 -4.83
N ILE A 104 -6.35 -7.29 -4.08
CA ILE A 104 -5.68 -7.21 -2.77
C ILE A 104 -6.67 -6.67 -1.74
N THR A 105 -6.74 -7.32 -0.58
CA THR A 105 -7.26 -6.69 0.64
C THR A 105 -6.15 -6.48 1.64
N VAL A 106 -6.22 -5.38 2.38
CA VAL A 106 -5.28 -5.08 3.47
C VAL A 106 -6.06 -4.77 4.73
N THR A 107 -5.90 -5.63 5.73
CA THR A 107 -6.42 -5.40 7.09
C THR A 107 -5.30 -4.89 7.98
N SER A 108 -5.56 -3.85 8.77
CA SER A 108 -4.62 -3.29 9.74
C SER A 108 -5.23 -3.27 11.13
N ASP A 109 -4.38 -3.43 12.15
CA ASP A 109 -4.78 -3.30 13.54
C ASP A 109 -4.82 -1.84 14.03
N VAL A 110 -4.26 -0.88 13.27
CA VAL A 110 -4.42 0.59 13.41
C VAL A 110 -5.00 1.19 12.14
N PRO A 111 -5.63 2.37 12.20
CA PRO A 111 -5.94 3.11 10.99
C PRO A 111 -4.68 3.48 10.22
N VAL A 112 -4.65 3.10 8.95
CA VAL A 112 -3.58 3.45 8.00
C VAL A 112 -4.21 4.05 6.75
N ILE A 113 -3.41 4.77 5.96
CA ILE A 113 -3.79 5.25 4.63
C ILE A 113 -3.03 4.44 3.60
N ILE A 114 -3.73 3.97 2.56
CA ILE A 114 -3.11 3.14 1.51
C ILE A 114 -3.32 3.75 0.12
N GLN A 115 -2.21 3.91 -0.59
CA GLN A 115 -2.18 4.20 -2.02
C GLN A 115 -1.57 3.01 -2.76
N TYR A 116 -2.09 2.72 -3.95
CA TYR A 116 -1.55 1.72 -4.84
C TYR A 116 -0.85 2.38 -6.02
N SER A 117 0.28 1.82 -6.45
CA SER A 117 0.98 2.29 -7.66
C SER A 117 1.58 1.12 -8.43
N ARG A 118 1.66 1.27 -9.76
CA ARG A 118 2.35 0.36 -10.67
C ARG A 118 3.25 1.17 -11.60
N LEU A 119 4.51 0.74 -11.70
CA LEU A 119 5.43 1.09 -12.76
C LEU A 119 5.51 -0.10 -13.73
N ASP A 120 5.16 0.15 -14.99
CA ASP A 120 5.33 -0.80 -16.08
C ASP A 120 6.50 -0.35 -16.97
N THR A 121 7.52 -1.21 -17.08
CA THR A 121 8.73 -0.98 -17.89
C THR A 121 8.85 -1.98 -19.04
N THR A 122 7.74 -2.61 -19.46
CA THR A 122 7.73 -3.59 -20.56
C THR A 122 8.04 -2.99 -21.93
N GLN A 123 8.04 -1.66 -22.05
CA GLN A 123 8.42 -0.90 -23.26
C GLN A 123 9.35 0.28 -22.89
N PRO A 124 10.09 0.87 -23.85
CA PRO A 124 10.99 2.00 -23.58
C PRO A 124 10.30 3.21 -22.94
N GLU A 125 9.06 3.49 -23.36
CA GLU A 125 8.20 4.52 -22.79
C GLU A 125 7.59 4.01 -21.47
N LEU A 126 8.18 4.44 -20.36
CA LEU A 126 7.72 4.09 -19.01
C LEU A 126 6.25 4.49 -18.80
N ALA A 127 5.45 3.58 -18.24
CA ALA A 127 4.07 3.85 -17.85
C ALA A 127 3.92 3.77 -16.32
N LEU A 128 3.21 4.75 -15.75
CA LEU A 128 2.92 4.82 -14.32
C LEU A 128 1.41 4.97 -14.11
N MET A 129 0.87 4.23 -13.16
CA MET A 129 -0.47 4.45 -12.63
C MET A 129 -0.44 4.49 -11.11
N SER A 130 -1.35 5.26 -10.52
CA SER A 130 -1.55 5.31 -9.08
C SER A 130 -2.99 5.64 -8.73
N VAL A 131 -3.50 5.05 -7.66
CA VAL A 131 -4.86 5.25 -7.16
C VAL A 131 -4.89 5.10 -5.65
N MET A 132 -5.74 5.86 -4.96
CA MET A 132 -6.02 5.58 -3.55
C MET A 132 -6.77 4.25 -3.44
N ALA A 133 -6.34 3.37 -2.54
CA ALA A 133 -7.11 2.16 -2.25
C ALA A 133 -8.51 2.55 -1.74
N TYR A 134 -9.50 1.69 -1.91
CA TYR A 134 -10.85 1.96 -1.42
C TYR A 134 -10.93 1.59 0.08
N PRO A 135 -11.20 2.54 0.99
CA PRO A 135 -11.43 2.22 2.39
C PRO A 135 -12.85 1.68 2.59
N VAL A 136 -12.98 0.66 3.43
CA VAL A 136 -14.28 0.13 3.90
C VAL A 136 -14.52 0.54 5.34
#